data_AF-A0A383AM56-F1
#
_entry.id   AF-A0A383AM56-F1
#
_cell.length_a   1.000
_cell.length_b   1.000
_cell.length_c   1.000
_cell.angle_alpha   90.00
_cell.angle_beta   90.00
_cell.angle_gamma   90.00
#
_symmetry.space_group_name_H-M   'P 1'
#
loop_
_entity.id
_entity.type
_entity.pdbx_description
1 polymer ?
#
loop_
_entity_poly.entity_id
_entity_poly.type
_entity_poly.pdbx_seq_one_letter_code
_entity_poly.pdbx_strand_id
1 'polypeptide(L)'
;RREDGKDRRYVLTRQWKVPLYDPPKEIFTVTVDGETRTDLVASWPEYVEQILPESLAGLSIFDGERIEALADPATSTEALRSSLYGLLGLDIVQRLRRDLADFRQKTLKEETETRDADGLASENQALDSAEEALNKAQSVVEHTEEHLERSLKDLEIANHDLATAKDVFAVSGGDLYTQREQILKEQAACKERFESANATALGLASSALPLQLVRPLLEEVAQVGAQTRVLEEADLLLRSHKERDERLLH
;
A
#
# COMPACT_ATOMS: atom_id res chain seq x y z
N ARG A 1 -2.61 0.19 32.83
CA ARG A 1 -3.61 1.16 32.33
C ARG A 1 -3.33 2.50 32.98
N ARG A 2 -3.56 3.63 32.30
CA ARG A 2 -3.43 4.94 32.93
C ARG A 2 -4.77 5.35 33.51
N GLU A 3 -4.86 5.48 34.83
CA GLU A 3 -6.05 5.97 35.55
C GLU A 3 -5.63 7.17 36.40
N ASP A 4 -6.41 8.25 36.38
CA ASP A 4 -6.08 9.53 37.04
C ASP A 4 -4.67 10.06 36.73
N GLY A 5 -4.23 9.86 35.48
CA GLY A 5 -2.92 10.30 34.99
C GLY A 5 -1.73 9.44 35.44
N LYS A 6 -1.95 8.43 36.29
CA LYS A 6 -0.91 7.50 36.79
C LYS A 6 -1.05 6.12 36.13
N ASP A 7 0.09 5.50 35.84
CA ASP A 7 0.10 4.13 35.37
C ASP A 7 -0.20 3.18 36.53
N ARG A 8 -1.31 2.45 36.39
CA ARG A 8 -1.77 1.40 37.29
C ARG A 8 -1.45 0.03 36.69
N ARG A 9 -0.82 -0.83 37.49
CA ARG A 9 -0.51 -2.23 37.15
C ARG A 9 -1.57 -3.15 37.71
N TYR A 10 -2.22 -3.89 36.82
CA TYR A 10 -3.21 -4.91 37.17
C TYR A 10 -2.54 -6.28 37.09
N VAL A 11 -2.75 -7.11 38.12
CA VAL A 11 -2.32 -8.49 38.17
C VAL A 11 -3.53 -9.35 38.47
N LEU A 12 -3.81 -10.25 37.53
CA LEU A 12 -4.94 -11.17 37.55
C LEU A 12 -4.41 -12.56 37.83
N THR A 13 -4.98 -13.24 38.82
CA THR A 13 -4.60 -14.62 39.13
C THR A 13 -5.87 -15.47 39.22
N ARG A 14 -5.94 -16.50 38.38
CA ARG A 14 -6.96 -17.55 38.46
C ARG A 14 -6.27 -18.85 38.89
N GLN A 15 -6.84 -19.52 39.88
CA GLN A 15 -6.39 -20.81 40.37
C GLN A 15 -7.56 -21.78 40.39
N TRP A 16 -7.39 -22.95 39.77
CA TRP A 16 -8.39 -24.01 39.79
C TRP A 16 -7.95 -25.09 40.77
N LYS A 17 -8.77 -25.36 41.79
CA LYS A 17 -8.63 -26.52 42.66
C LYS A 17 -9.54 -27.61 42.13
N VAL A 18 -8.96 -28.74 41.73
CA VAL A 18 -9.69 -29.90 41.21
C VAL A 18 -9.59 -31.05 42.22
N PRO A 19 -10.45 -31.08 43.25
CA PRO A 19 -10.49 -32.18 44.21
C PRO A 19 -11.09 -33.46 43.59
N LEU A 20 -10.74 -34.63 44.14
CA LEU A 20 -11.15 -35.94 43.58
C LEU A 20 -12.67 -36.21 43.62
N TYR A 21 -13.38 -35.63 44.60
CA TYR A 21 -14.79 -35.96 44.89
C TYR A 21 -15.70 -34.73 44.86
N ASP A 22 -15.12 -33.54 44.74
CA ASP A 22 -15.84 -32.27 44.77
C ASP A 22 -15.74 -31.59 43.39
N PRO A 23 -16.71 -30.73 43.03
CA PRO A 23 -16.61 -29.95 41.81
C PRO A 23 -15.37 -29.04 41.84
N PRO A 24 -14.75 -28.79 40.67
CA PRO A 24 -13.62 -27.88 40.59
C PRO A 24 -14.02 -26.49 41.10
N LYS A 25 -13.20 -25.93 41.98
CA LYS A 25 -13.39 -24.60 42.53
C LYS A 25 -12.39 -23.64 41.91
N GLU A 26 -12.90 -22.57 41.32
CA GLU A 26 -12.09 -21.46 40.86
C GLU A 26 -11.87 -20.46 42.01
N ILE A 27 -10.62 -20.01 42.16
CA ILE A 27 -10.23 -18.91 43.02
C ILE A 27 -9.68 -17.82 42.10
N PHE A 28 -10.40 -16.71 42.01
CA PHE A 28 -10.02 -15.55 41.22
C PHE A 28 -9.60 -14.39 42.12
N THR A 29 -8.48 -13.76 41.83
CA THR A 29 -7.93 -12.63 42.58
C THR A 29 -7.47 -11.54 41.64
N VAL A 30 -7.84 -10.30 41.96
CA VAL A 30 -7.45 -9.09 41.24
C VAL A 30 -6.60 -8.23 42.17
N THR A 31 -5.42 -7.82 41.70
CA THR A 31 -4.48 -6.97 42.42
C THR A 31 -4.16 -5.75 41.58
N VAL A 32 -4.26 -4.54 42.15
CA VAL A 32 -3.95 -3.27 41.49
C VAL A 32 -2.85 -2.58 42.28
N ASP A 33 -1.70 -2.34 41.65
CA ASP A 33 -0.48 -1.80 42.28
C ASP A 33 -0.04 -2.53 43.57
N GLY A 34 -0.33 -3.83 43.64
CA GLY A 34 0.01 -4.69 44.79
C GLY A 34 -1.08 -4.79 45.86
N GLU A 35 -2.18 -4.04 45.75
CA GLU A 35 -3.32 -4.13 46.67
C GLU A 35 -4.43 -5.01 46.09
N THR A 36 -4.93 -5.95 46.88
CA THR A 36 -6.03 -6.83 46.49
C THR A 36 -7.34 -6.04 46.42
N ARG A 37 -8.02 -6.11 45.27
CA ARG A 37 -9.27 -5.39 45.00
C ARG A 37 -10.41 -6.39 44.92
N THR A 38 -11.02 -6.69 46.07
CA THR A 38 -12.17 -7.61 46.17
C THR A 38 -13.44 -7.05 45.54
N ASP A 39 -13.59 -5.73 45.50
CA ASP A 39 -14.66 -5.02 44.81
C ASP A 39 -14.71 -5.35 43.31
N LEU A 40 -13.54 -5.49 42.67
CA LEU A 40 -13.42 -5.80 41.26
C LEU A 40 -13.59 -7.28 40.92
N VAL A 41 -13.54 -8.19 41.90
CA VAL A 41 -13.63 -9.64 41.64
C VAL A 41 -15.03 -10.01 41.13
N ALA A 42 -16.08 -9.44 41.73
CA ALA A 42 -17.46 -9.74 41.38
C ALA A 42 -17.90 -9.06 40.08
N SER A 43 -17.43 -7.84 39.81
CA SER A 43 -17.77 -7.05 38.61
C SER A 43 -16.69 -7.11 37.53
N TRP A 44 -15.81 -8.10 37.59
CA TRP A 44 -14.71 -8.22 36.62
C TRP A 44 -15.21 -8.38 35.18
N PRO A 45 -16.26 -9.18 34.89
CA PRO A 45 -16.79 -9.30 33.53
C PRO A 45 -17.24 -7.95 32.95
N GLU A 46 -17.95 -7.15 33.73
CA GLU A 46 -18.42 -5.82 33.29
C GLU A 46 -17.26 -4.83 33.15
N TYR A 47 -16.28 -4.92 34.06
CA TYR A 47 -15.10 -4.05 34.03
C TYR A 47 -14.16 -4.37 32.86
N VAL A 48 -13.97 -5.66 32.52
CA VAL A 48 -13.15 -6.05 31.38
C VAL A 48 -13.82 -5.67 30.06
N GLU A 49 -15.15 -5.74 29.97
CA GLU A 49 -15.88 -5.34 28.75
C GLU A 49 -15.66 -3.85 28.40
N GLN A 50 -15.45 -2.99 29.40
CA GLN A 50 -15.11 -1.57 29.18
C GLN A 50 -13.68 -1.36 28.67
N ILE A 51 -12.79 -2.35 28.84
CA ILE A 51 -11.37 -2.26 28.50
C ILE A 51 -11.07 -3.00 27.21
N LEU A 52 -11.62 -4.20 27.09
CA LEU A 52 -11.47 -5.10 25.98
C LEU A 52 -12.82 -5.80 25.76
N PRO A 53 -13.71 -5.18 24.96
CA PRO A 53 -14.97 -5.79 24.61
C PRO A 53 -14.76 -7.18 24.03
N GLU A 54 -15.67 -8.11 24.32
CA GLU A 54 -15.61 -9.47 23.77
C GLU A 54 -15.57 -9.44 22.22
N SER A 55 -16.27 -8.48 21.61
CA SER A 55 -16.25 -8.24 20.17
C SER A 55 -14.87 -7.90 19.60
N LEU A 56 -13.98 -7.33 20.42
CA LEU A 56 -12.61 -6.97 20.04
C LEU A 56 -11.60 -8.09 20.37
N ALA A 57 -11.99 -9.09 21.15
CA ALA A 57 -11.11 -10.20 21.53
C ALA A 57 -10.60 -10.94 20.27
N GLY A 58 -11.44 -11.04 19.23
CA GLY A 58 -11.08 -11.65 17.95
C GLY A 58 -9.99 -10.93 17.14
N LEU A 59 -9.72 -9.65 17.44
CA LEU A 59 -8.68 -8.82 16.82
C LEU A 59 -7.44 -8.62 17.70
N SER A 60 -7.43 -9.15 18.92
CA SER A 60 -6.38 -8.86 19.90
C SER A 60 -5.76 -10.13 20.50
N ILE A 61 -6.46 -11.26 20.39
CA ILE A 61 -6.00 -12.57 20.84
C ILE A 61 -5.87 -13.46 19.60
N PHE A 62 -4.64 -13.64 19.13
CA PHE A 62 -4.34 -14.43 17.93
C PHE A 62 -3.65 -15.74 18.32
N ASP A 63 -4.19 -16.86 17.83
CA ASP A 63 -3.50 -18.14 17.71
C ASP A 63 -3.13 -18.38 16.24
N GLY A 64 -2.28 -19.37 15.93
CA GLY A 64 -1.82 -19.66 14.57
C GLY A 64 -2.95 -19.78 13.54
N GLU A 65 -4.06 -20.43 13.92
CA GLU A 65 -5.26 -20.59 13.08
C GLU A 65 -5.98 -19.25 12.79
N ARG A 66 -5.97 -18.31 13.74
CA ARG A 66 -6.57 -16.98 13.57
C ARG A 66 -5.73 -16.07 12.67
N ILE A 67 -4.41 -16.23 12.70
CA ILE A 67 -3.50 -15.50 11.81
C ILE A 67 -3.68 -15.95 10.36
N GLU A 68 -3.85 -17.26 10.13
CA GLU A 68 -4.12 -17.82 8.81
C GLU A 68 -5.46 -17.31 8.23
N ALA A 69 -6.53 -17.28 9.04
CA ALA A 69 -7.83 -16.74 8.65
C ALA A 69 -7.82 -15.23 8.36
N LEU A 70 -6.90 -14.47 8.96
CA LEU A 70 -6.71 -13.04 8.67
C LEU A 70 -5.79 -12.79 7.47
N ALA A 71 -4.98 -13.77 7.08
CA ALA A 71 -4.09 -13.68 5.94
C ALA A 71 -4.79 -14.01 4.61
N ASP A 72 -5.84 -14.83 4.65
CA ASP A 72 -6.66 -15.14 3.48
C ASP A 72 -7.65 -13.99 3.16
N PRO A 73 -7.62 -13.40 1.95
CA PRO A 73 -8.49 -12.28 1.57
C PRO A 73 -9.99 -12.55 1.71
N ALA A 74 -10.42 -13.81 1.53
CA ALA A 74 -11.83 -14.17 1.60
C ALA A 74 -12.35 -14.20 3.05
N THR A 75 -11.62 -14.85 3.94
CA THR A 75 -11.98 -15.00 5.36
C THR A 75 -11.65 -13.77 6.20
N SER A 76 -10.60 -13.02 5.85
CA SER A 76 -10.22 -11.78 6.52
C SER A 76 -11.31 -10.71 6.44
N THR A 77 -12.00 -10.60 5.31
CA THR A 77 -13.07 -9.61 5.12
C THR A 77 -14.24 -9.85 6.08
N GLU A 78 -14.62 -11.10 6.31
CA GLU A 78 -15.73 -11.46 7.19
C GLU A 78 -15.35 -11.36 8.68
N ALA A 79 -14.16 -11.82 9.05
CA ALA A 79 -13.63 -11.68 10.41
C ALA A 79 -13.47 -10.18 10.80
N LEU A 80 -12.97 -9.35 9.89
CA LEU A 80 -12.86 -7.91 10.08
C LEU A 80 -14.23 -7.25 10.17
N ARG A 81 -15.18 -7.63 9.30
CA ARG A 81 -16.56 -7.14 9.35
C ARG A 81 -17.21 -7.42 10.70
N SER A 82 -17.17 -8.67 11.17
CA SER A 82 -17.77 -9.05 12.46
C SER A 82 -17.16 -8.26 13.63
N SER A 83 -15.83 -8.10 13.62
CA SER A 83 -15.13 -7.35 14.66
C SER A 83 -15.43 -5.84 14.61
N LEU A 84 -15.55 -5.26 13.40
CA LEU A 84 -16.00 -3.88 13.19
C LEU A 84 -17.44 -3.68 13.65
N TYR A 85 -18.32 -4.64 13.38
CA TYR A 85 -19.72 -4.57 13.78
C TYR A 85 -19.86 -4.54 15.30
N GLY A 86 -19.06 -5.36 15.99
CA GLY A 86 -19.03 -5.33 17.45
C GLY A 86 -18.28 -4.11 18.03
N LEU A 87 -17.32 -3.51 17.32
CA LEU A 87 -16.73 -2.22 17.69
C LEU A 87 -17.76 -1.07 17.59
N LEU A 88 -18.59 -1.11 16.54
CA LEU A 88 -19.63 -0.10 16.28
C LEU A 88 -20.90 -0.34 17.12
N GLY A 89 -20.95 -1.43 17.92
CA GLY A 89 -22.10 -1.78 18.75
C GLY A 89 -23.33 -2.21 17.95
N LEU A 90 -23.15 -2.64 16.70
CA LEU A 90 -24.26 -3.12 15.84
C LEU A 90 -24.79 -4.48 16.33
N ASP A 91 -23.96 -5.24 17.04
CA ASP A 91 -24.31 -6.47 17.74
C ASP A 91 -25.16 -6.24 19.01
N ILE A 92 -25.00 -5.09 19.68
CA ILE A 92 -25.76 -4.71 20.88
C ILE A 92 -27.25 -4.61 20.56
N VAL A 93 -27.63 -4.09 19.39
CA VAL A 93 -29.04 -3.99 18.96
C VAL A 93 -29.64 -5.40 18.80
N GLN A 94 -28.89 -6.34 18.22
CA GLN A 94 -29.32 -7.73 18.07
C GLN A 94 -29.45 -8.46 19.41
N ARG A 95 -28.55 -8.16 20.35
CA ARG A 95 -28.58 -8.70 21.72
C ARG A 95 -29.76 -8.13 22.51
N LEU A 96 -29.97 -6.82 22.47
CA LEU A 96 -31.09 -6.13 23.12
C LEU A 96 -32.44 -6.68 22.66
N ARG A 97 -32.57 -7.03 21.37
CA ARG A 97 -33.78 -7.71 20.84
C ARG A 97 -34.05 -9.03 21.55
N ARG A 98 -33.01 -9.85 21.70
CA ARG A 98 -33.12 -11.17 22.33
C ARG A 98 -33.46 -11.00 23.82
N ASP A 99 -32.79 -10.07 24.47
CA ASP A 99 -32.97 -9.77 25.90
C ASP A 99 -34.38 -9.22 26.19
N LEU A 100 -34.92 -8.33 25.35
CA LEU A 100 -36.30 -7.82 25.47
C LEU A 100 -37.34 -8.92 25.24
N ALA A 101 -37.13 -9.80 24.27
CA ALA A 101 -38.01 -10.94 24.01
C ALA A 101 -38.04 -11.92 25.20
N ASP A 102 -36.88 -12.22 25.77
CA ASP A 102 -36.74 -13.07 26.95
C ASP A 102 -37.33 -12.42 28.21
N PHE A 103 -37.13 -11.11 28.37
CA PHE A 103 -37.73 -10.33 29.45
C PHE A 103 -39.26 -10.37 29.36
N ARG A 104 -39.84 -10.08 28.19
CA ARG A 104 -41.29 -10.14 27.98
C ARG A 104 -41.86 -11.52 28.30
N GLN A 105 -41.17 -12.58 27.91
CA GLN A 105 -41.60 -13.95 28.21
C GLN A 105 -41.56 -14.26 29.71
N LYS A 106 -40.65 -13.63 30.47
CA LYS A 106 -40.61 -13.72 31.94
C LYS A 106 -41.71 -12.87 32.57
N THR A 107 -41.91 -11.63 32.14
CA THR A 107 -42.94 -10.74 32.67
C THR A 107 -44.35 -11.33 32.46
N LEU A 108 -44.63 -11.90 31.28
CA LEU A 108 -45.89 -12.63 31.03
C LEU A 108 -46.11 -13.86 31.93
N LYS A 109 -45.02 -14.50 32.39
CA LYS A 109 -45.09 -15.61 33.36
C LYS A 109 -45.23 -15.13 34.80
N GLU A 110 -44.70 -13.95 35.13
CA GLU A 110 -44.82 -13.34 36.46
C GLU A 110 -46.17 -12.61 36.64
N GLU A 111 -46.81 -12.14 35.57
CA GLU A 111 -48.18 -11.59 35.59
C GLU A 111 -49.23 -12.61 36.09
N THR A 112 -48.95 -13.92 35.98
CA THR A 112 -49.80 -14.97 36.58
C THR A 112 -49.63 -15.14 38.10
N GLU A 113 -48.62 -14.54 38.71
CA GLU A 113 -48.32 -14.62 40.15
C GLU A 113 -48.20 -13.21 40.78
N THR A 114 -49.36 -12.59 41.08
CA THR A 114 -49.55 -11.53 42.08
C THR A 114 -48.46 -10.44 42.20
N ARG A 115 -48.57 -9.36 41.41
CA ARG A 115 -47.84 -8.09 41.63
C ARG A 115 -48.77 -6.87 41.53
N ASP A 116 -48.42 -5.79 42.23
CA ASP A 116 -49.20 -4.54 42.33
C ASP A 116 -49.44 -3.88 40.95
N ALA A 117 -50.70 -3.52 40.67
CA ALA A 117 -51.17 -3.09 39.34
C ALA A 117 -50.54 -1.78 38.82
N ASP A 118 -50.13 -0.86 39.68
CA ASP A 118 -49.54 0.43 39.28
C ASP A 118 -48.08 0.31 38.83
N GLY A 119 -47.31 -0.62 39.41
CA GLY A 119 -45.92 -0.88 39.00
C GLY A 119 -45.83 -1.56 37.64
N LEU A 120 -46.72 -2.53 37.39
CA LEU A 120 -46.85 -3.24 36.11
C LEU A 120 -47.21 -2.31 34.96
N ALA A 121 -48.09 -1.31 35.18
CA ALA A 121 -48.47 -0.36 34.16
C ALA A 121 -47.29 0.52 33.69
N SER A 122 -46.46 0.99 34.63
CA SER A 122 -45.26 1.77 34.31
C SER A 122 -44.18 0.92 33.63
N GLU A 123 -44.03 -0.34 34.02
CA GLU A 123 -43.05 -1.26 33.46
C GLU A 123 -43.44 -1.68 32.02
N ASN A 124 -44.72 -1.95 31.78
CA ASN A 124 -45.26 -2.22 30.45
C ASN A 124 -45.15 -1.00 29.53
N GLN A 125 -45.39 0.22 30.01
CA GLN A 125 -45.21 1.43 29.21
C GLN A 125 -43.74 1.68 28.82
N ALA A 126 -42.81 1.39 29.73
CA ALA A 126 -41.38 1.43 29.43
C ALA A 126 -40.98 0.37 28.39
N LEU A 127 -41.55 -0.84 28.50
CA LEU A 127 -41.35 -1.93 27.55
C LEU A 127 -41.85 -1.56 26.15
N ASP A 128 -43.06 -1.03 26.02
CA ASP A 128 -43.64 -0.60 24.75
C ASP A 128 -42.76 0.47 24.09
N SER A 129 -42.27 1.44 24.87
CA SER A 129 -41.37 2.48 24.36
C SER A 129 -40.02 1.92 23.87
N ALA A 130 -39.51 0.89 24.54
CA ALA A 130 -38.28 0.21 24.15
C ALA A 130 -38.49 -0.65 22.89
N GLU A 131 -39.64 -1.33 22.75
CA GLU A 131 -40.01 -2.07 21.55
C GLU A 131 -40.17 -1.12 20.34
N GLU A 132 -40.80 0.05 20.51
CA GLU A 132 -40.88 1.05 19.45
C GLU A 132 -39.51 1.57 19.02
N ALA A 133 -38.62 1.85 19.98
CA ALA A 133 -37.26 2.28 19.69
C ALA A 133 -36.47 1.19 18.96
N LEU A 134 -36.64 -0.07 19.35
CA LEU A 134 -36.02 -1.23 18.71
C LEU A 134 -36.51 -1.40 17.27
N ASN A 135 -37.82 -1.29 17.02
CA ASN A 135 -38.39 -1.41 15.68
C ASN A 135 -37.89 -0.28 14.75
N LYS A 136 -37.77 0.95 15.26
CA LYS A 136 -37.17 2.06 14.50
C LYS A 136 -35.70 1.80 14.17
N ALA A 137 -34.94 1.29 15.13
CA ALA A 137 -33.54 0.92 14.90
C ALA A 137 -33.43 -0.19 13.84
N GLN A 138 -34.32 -1.19 13.87
CA GLN A 138 -34.38 -2.26 12.88
C GLN A 138 -34.67 -1.76 11.47
N SER A 139 -35.67 -0.89 11.31
CA SER A 139 -35.99 -0.34 9.98
C SER A 139 -34.82 0.45 9.39
N VAL A 140 -34.04 1.14 10.25
CA VAL A 140 -32.83 1.83 9.83
C VAL A 140 -31.76 0.84 9.38
N VAL A 141 -31.52 -0.22 10.16
CA VAL A 141 -30.54 -1.27 9.81
C VAL A 141 -30.90 -1.92 8.47
N GLU A 142 -32.14 -2.40 8.30
CA GLU A 142 -32.60 -3.01 7.05
C GLU A 142 -32.42 -2.07 5.85
N HIS A 143 -32.80 -0.80 6.01
CA HIS A 143 -32.62 0.18 4.93
C HIS A 143 -31.13 0.41 4.61
N THR A 144 -30.26 0.49 5.62
CA THR A 144 -28.83 0.64 5.40
C THR A 144 -28.18 -0.60 4.76
N GLU A 145 -28.66 -1.80 5.08
CA GLU A 145 -28.22 -3.06 4.46
C GLU A 145 -28.62 -3.10 2.98
N GLU A 146 -29.86 -2.75 2.64
CA GLU A 146 -30.30 -2.63 1.24
C GLU A 146 -29.47 -1.60 0.45
N HIS A 147 -29.16 -0.46 1.06
CA HIS A 147 -28.32 0.57 0.45
C HIS A 147 -26.88 0.11 0.25
N LEU A 148 -26.33 -0.66 1.19
CA LEU A 148 -25.01 -1.25 1.08
C LEU A 148 -24.95 -2.28 -0.05
N GLU A 149 -25.94 -3.17 -0.15
CA GLU A 149 -26.02 -4.16 -1.24
C GLU A 149 -26.08 -3.50 -2.62
N ARG A 150 -26.89 -2.45 -2.77
CA ARG A 150 -26.95 -1.66 -4.02
C ARG A 150 -25.59 -1.04 -4.35
N SER A 151 -24.95 -0.42 -3.37
CA SER A 151 -23.64 0.23 -3.54
C SER A 151 -22.54 -0.76 -3.93
N LEU A 152 -22.56 -1.97 -3.35
CA LEU A 152 -21.63 -3.04 -3.70
C LEU A 152 -21.83 -3.51 -5.15
N LYS A 153 -23.08 -3.64 -5.59
CA LYS A 153 -23.40 -4.01 -6.97
C LYS A 153 -22.97 -2.93 -7.97
N ASP A 154 -23.18 -1.67 -7.65
CA ASP A 154 -22.74 -0.54 -8.48
C ASP A 154 -21.20 -0.51 -8.59
N LEU A 155 -20.50 -0.80 -7.49
CA LEU A 155 -19.05 -0.90 -7.46
C LEU A 155 -18.52 -2.07 -8.30
N GLU A 156 -19.20 -3.22 -8.28
CA GLU A 156 -18.87 -4.37 -9.13
C GLU A 156 -19.00 -4.02 -10.61
N ILE A 157 -20.11 -3.40 -11.00
CA ILE A 157 -20.35 -2.95 -12.39
C ILE A 157 -19.27 -1.93 -12.81
N ALA A 158 -19.01 -0.91 -11.99
CA ALA A 158 -18.01 0.11 -12.30
C ALA A 158 -16.61 -0.47 -12.45
N ASN A 159 -16.24 -1.47 -11.64
CA ASN A 159 -14.96 -2.17 -11.77
C ASN A 159 -14.88 -2.99 -13.05
N HIS A 160 -15.97 -3.65 -13.45
CA HIS A 160 -16.04 -4.37 -14.71
C HIS A 160 -15.90 -3.42 -15.91
N ASP A 161 -16.62 -2.30 -15.90
CA ASP A 161 -16.54 -1.27 -16.94
C ASP A 161 -15.14 -0.64 -17.02
N LEU A 162 -14.49 -0.42 -15.87
CA LEU A 162 -13.11 0.05 -15.83
C LEU A 162 -12.13 -0.96 -16.43
N ALA A 163 -12.30 -2.26 -16.14
CA ALA A 163 -11.46 -3.32 -16.70
C ALA A 163 -11.60 -3.39 -18.22
N THR A 164 -12.84 -3.41 -18.72
CA THR A 164 -13.10 -3.45 -20.17
C THR A 164 -12.57 -2.20 -20.88
N ALA A 165 -12.73 -1.00 -20.29
CA ALA A 165 -12.18 0.23 -20.84
C ALA A 165 -10.64 0.21 -20.90
N LYS A 166 -9.98 -0.35 -19.87
CA LYS A 166 -8.52 -0.54 -19.87
C LYS A 166 -8.06 -1.51 -20.95
N ASP A 167 -8.78 -2.61 -21.16
CA ASP A 167 -8.46 -3.57 -22.21
C ASP A 167 -8.58 -2.94 -23.60
N VAL A 168 -9.67 -2.19 -23.84
CA VAL A 168 -9.85 -1.43 -25.09
C VAL A 168 -8.74 -0.39 -25.28
N PHE A 169 -8.36 0.32 -24.22
CA PHE A 169 -7.25 1.28 -24.26
C PHE A 169 -5.91 0.61 -24.59
N ALA A 170 -5.62 -0.54 -23.98
CA ALA A 170 -4.40 -1.30 -24.25
C ALA A 170 -4.37 -1.82 -25.69
N VAL A 171 -5.46 -2.44 -26.16
CA VAL A 171 -5.57 -2.99 -27.54
C VAL A 171 -5.49 -1.89 -28.59
N SER A 172 -6.05 -0.71 -28.32
CA SER A 172 -5.95 0.45 -29.22
C SER A 172 -4.57 1.12 -29.23
N GLY A 173 -3.61 0.61 -28.46
CA GLY A 173 -2.25 1.14 -28.40
C GLY A 173 -2.11 2.37 -27.51
N GLY A 174 -2.99 2.55 -26.53
CA GLY A 174 -2.93 3.65 -25.56
C GLY A 174 -1.61 3.73 -24.79
N ASP A 175 -0.97 2.60 -24.53
CA ASP A 175 0.36 2.55 -23.91
C ASP A 175 1.42 3.21 -24.81
N LEU A 176 1.37 2.92 -26.12
CA LEU A 176 2.25 3.53 -27.11
C LEU A 176 1.94 5.02 -27.28
N TYR A 177 0.67 5.41 -27.17
CA TYR A 177 0.28 6.83 -27.17
C TYR A 177 0.91 7.58 -25.99
N THR A 178 0.90 6.98 -24.80
CA THR A 178 1.48 7.55 -23.59
C THR A 178 3.00 7.73 -23.72
N GLN A 179 3.68 6.82 -24.41
CA GLN A 179 5.12 6.87 -24.65
C GLN A 179 5.51 7.69 -25.88
N ARG A 180 4.55 8.12 -26.70
CA ARG A 180 4.79 8.76 -28.01
C ARG A 180 5.71 9.99 -27.91
N GLU A 181 5.46 10.87 -26.94
CA GLU A 181 6.25 12.10 -26.81
C GLU A 181 7.71 11.79 -26.47
N GLN A 182 7.95 10.80 -25.61
CA GLN A 182 9.28 10.35 -25.24
C GLN A 182 10.01 9.74 -26.45
N ILE A 183 9.34 8.86 -27.19
CA ILE A 183 9.89 8.25 -28.41
C ILE A 183 10.27 9.32 -29.44
N LEU A 184 9.42 10.34 -29.63
CA LEU A 184 9.71 11.44 -30.56
C LEU A 184 10.92 12.28 -30.11
N LYS A 185 11.06 12.54 -28.81
CA LYS A 185 12.25 13.23 -28.26
C LYS A 185 13.52 12.43 -28.48
N GLU A 186 13.47 11.12 -28.23
CA GLU A 186 14.62 10.21 -28.45
C GLU A 186 14.99 10.13 -29.93
N GLN A 187 13.99 10.06 -30.81
CA GLN A 187 14.21 10.09 -32.26
C GLN A 187 14.92 11.38 -32.70
N ALA A 188 14.46 12.54 -32.22
CA ALA A 188 15.08 13.82 -32.54
C ALA A 188 16.52 13.90 -32.04
N ALA A 189 16.78 13.50 -30.79
CA ALA A 189 18.12 13.48 -30.22
C ALA A 189 19.06 12.52 -30.95
N CYS A 190 18.57 11.35 -31.36
CA CYS A 190 19.35 10.40 -32.14
C CYS A 190 19.71 10.96 -33.53
N LYS A 191 18.77 11.65 -34.18
CA LYS A 191 18.99 12.30 -35.46
C LYS A 191 20.04 13.42 -35.37
N GLU A 192 19.96 14.25 -34.34
CA GLU A 192 20.95 15.31 -34.10
C GLU A 192 22.36 14.75 -33.88
N ARG A 193 22.49 13.67 -33.07
CA ARG A 193 23.76 12.97 -32.88
C ARG A 193 24.31 12.39 -34.18
N PHE A 194 23.44 11.79 -34.99
CA PHE A 194 23.82 11.26 -36.30
C PHE A 194 24.32 12.37 -37.22
N GLU A 195 23.60 13.49 -37.34
CA GLU A 195 23.99 14.61 -38.17
C GLU A 195 25.33 15.21 -37.72
N SER A 196 25.55 15.36 -36.41
CA SER A 196 26.82 15.84 -35.83
C SER A 196 27.99 14.89 -36.11
N ALA A 197 27.80 13.58 -35.91
CA ALA A 197 28.82 12.58 -36.19
C ALA A 197 29.18 12.53 -37.68
N ASN A 198 28.17 12.61 -38.56
CA ASN A 198 28.37 12.63 -40.00
C ASN A 198 29.10 13.90 -40.46
N ALA A 199 28.73 15.07 -39.92
CA ALA A 199 29.43 16.32 -40.20
C ALA A 199 30.90 16.25 -39.77
N THR A 200 31.19 15.64 -38.61
CA THR A 200 32.55 15.43 -38.14
C THR A 200 33.33 14.49 -39.07
N ALA A 201 32.73 13.38 -39.47
CA ALA A 201 33.36 12.43 -40.40
C ALA A 201 33.67 13.09 -41.75
N LEU A 202 32.73 13.85 -42.32
CA LEU A 202 32.93 14.61 -43.54
C LEU A 202 33.99 15.70 -43.39
N GLY A 203 34.03 16.39 -42.24
CA GLY A 203 35.06 17.39 -41.93
C GLY A 203 36.46 16.80 -41.82
N LEU A 204 36.59 15.60 -41.24
CA LEU A 204 37.87 14.88 -41.22
C LEU A 204 38.26 14.43 -42.64
N ALA A 205 37.32 13.86 -43.39
CA ALA A 205 37.56 13.38 -44.75
C ALA A 205 37.90 14.50 -45.75
N SER A 206 37.40 15.72 -45.56
CA SER A 206 37.72 16.87 -46.43
C SER A 206 39.03 17.58 -46.07
N SER A 207 39.63 17.23 -44.92
CA SER A 207 40.85 17.83 -44.40
C SER A 207 42.08 16.96 -44.71
N ALA A 208 43.01 16.83 -43.77
CA ALA A 208 44.26 16.09 -43.94
C ALA A 208 44.11 14.56 -43.75
N LEU A 209 42.91 14.03 -43.44
CA LEU A 209 42.73 12.60 -43.23
C LEU A 209 43.05 11.75 -44.48
N PRO A 210 42.60 12.11 -45.70
CA PRO A 210 43.00 11.38 -46.90
C PRO A 210 44.52 11.37 -47.11
N LEU A 211 45.19 12.48 -46.79
CA LEU A 211 46.64 12.60 -46.87
C LEU A 211 47.34 11.72 -45.83
N GLN A 212 46.81 11.63 -44.60
CA GLN A 212 47.28 10.69 -43.58
C GLN A 212 47.16 9.22 -44.04
N LEU A 213 46.09 8.86 -44.75
CA LEU A 213 45.89 7.50 -45.27
C LEU A 213 46.94 7.11 -46.31
N VAL A 214 47.50 8.08 -47.04
CA VAL A 214 48.56 7.85 -48.05
C VAL A 214 49.94 8.32 -47.59
N ARG A 215 50.19 8.34 -46.27
CA ARG A 215 51.45 8.79 -45.67
C ARG A 215 52.72 8.22 -46.34
N PRO A 216 52.82 6.92 -46.67
CA PRO A 216 54.01 6.39 -47.34
C PRO A 216 54.31 7.06 -48.69
N LEU A 217 53.28 7.39 -49.47
CA LEU A 217 53.46 8.11 -50.75
C LEU A 217 53.90 9.56 -50.52
N LEU A 218 53.41 10.20 -49.46
CA LEU A 218 53.85 11.56 -49.10
C LEU A 218 55.31 11.59 -48.66
N GLU A 219 55.76 10.58 -47.92
CA GLU A 219 57.17 10.42 -47.54
C GLU A 219 58.07 10.21 -48.76
N GLU A 220 57.63 9.39 -49.73
CA GLU A 220 58.33 9.20 -51.00
C GLU A 220 58.43 10.51 -51.82
N VAL A 221 57.31 11.23 -51.98
CA VAL A 221 57.30 12.54 -52.67
C VAL A 221 58.20 13.55 -51.96
N ALA A 222 58.19 13.58 -50.62
CA ALA A 222 59.06 14.46 -49.84
C ALA A 222 60.55 14.10 -50.03
N GLN A 223 60.89 12.81 -50.07
CA GLN A 223 62.25 12.35 -50.30
C GLN A 223 62.75 12.72 -51.70
N VAL A 224 61.94 12.48 -52.75
CA VAL A 224 62.26 12.87 -54.12
C VAL A 224 62.41 14.39 -54.22
N GLY A 225 61.52 15.17 -53.60
CA GLY A 225 61.61 16.63 -53.58
C GLY A 225 62.90 17.14 -52.93
N ALA A 226 63.34 16.54 -51.82
CA ALA A 226 64.59 16.88 -51.17
C ALA A 226 65.81 16.59 -52.06
N GLN A 227 65.82 15.45 -52.75
CA GLN A 227 66.89 15.08 -53.69
C GLN A 227 66.96 16.04 -54.88
N THR A 228 65.82 16.37 -55.48
CA THR A 228 65.75 17.31 -56.61
C THR A 228 66.28 18.69 -56.21
N ARG A 229 65.94 19.19 -55.02
CA ARG A 229 66.41 20.49 -54.53
C ARG A 229 67.94 20.55 -54.40
N VAL A 230 68.56 19.47 -53.89
CA VAL A 230 70.03 19.36 -53.80
C VAL A 230 70.66 19.40 -55.21
N LEU A 231 70.04 18.73 -56.18
CA LEU A 231 70.52 18.75 -57.57
C LEU A 231 70.39 20.15 -58.20
N GLU A 232 69.27 20.85 -57.98
CA GLU A 232 69.06 22.22 -58.46
C GLU A 232 70.08 23.21 -57.87
N GLU A 233 70.38 23.09 -56.57
CA GLU A 233 71.41 23.89 -55.91
C GLU A 233 72.81 23.60 -56.48
N ALA A 234 73.14 22.33 -56.73
CA ALA A 234 74.39 21.95 -57.37
C ALA A 234 74.51 22.47 -58.81
N ASP A 235 73.43 22.43 -59.59
CA ASP A 235 73.38 22.98 -60.95
C ASP A 235 73.55 24.50 -60.98
N LEU A 236 72.91 25.21 -60.03
CA LEU A 236 73.10 26.66 -59.86
C LEU A 236 74.56 27.01 -59.53
N LEU A 237 75.18 26.26 -58.63
CA LEU A 237 76.60 26.44 -58.31
C LEU A 237 77.48 26.17 -59.52
N LEU A 238 77.24 25.08 -60.26
CA LEU A 238 77.95 24.75 -61.50
C LEU A 238 77.84 25.85 -62.55
N ARG A 239 76.65 26.43 -62.75
CA ARG A 239 76.45 27.58 -63.66
C ARG A 239 77.25 28.79 -63.19
N SER A 240 77.18 29.13 -61.90
CA SER A 240 77.94 30.26 -61.35
C SER A 240 79.46 30.09 -61.50
N HIS A 241 79.96 28.86 -61.35
CA HIS A 241 81.38 28.55 -61.54
C HIS A 241 81.78 28.64 -63.01
N LYS A 242 80.96 28.17 -63.95
CA LYS A 242 81.21 28.33 -65.39
C LYS A 242 81.26 29.80 -65.79
N GLU A 243 80.30 30.62 -65.35
CA GLU A 243 80.30 32.06 -65.62
C GLU A 243 81.54 32.77 -65.05
N ARG A 244 82.00 32.36 -63.85
CA ARG A 244 83.25 32.88 -63.27
C ARG A 244 84.46 32.47 -64.09
N ASP A 245 84.56 31.21 -64.47
CA ASP A 245 85.72 30.69 -65.17
C ASP A 245 85.81 31.28 -66.59
N GLU A 246 84.69 31.51 -67.28
CA GLU A 246 84.64 32.26 -68.55
C GLU A 246 85.12 33.71 -68.39
N ARG A 247 84.82 34.39 -67.27
CA ARG A 247 85.32 35.74 -66.99
C ARG A 247 86.83 35.79 -66.70
N LEU A 248 87.44 34.70 -66.25
CA LEU A 248 88.87 34.64 -65.93
C LEU A 248 89.75 34.21 -67.13
N LEU A 249 89.14 33.66 -68.18
CA LEU A 249 89.81 33.21 -69.42
C LEU A 249 89.78 34.27 -70.53
N HIS A 250 89.17 35.43 -70.30
CA HIS A 250 89.20 36.63 -71.13
C HIS A 250 90.02 37.73 -70.46
#